data_AF-Q9TGJ9-F1
#
_entry.id   AF-Q9TGJ9-F1
#
_cell.length_a   1.000
_cell.length_b   1.000
_cell.length_c   1.000
_cell.angle_alpha   90.00
_cell.angle_beta   90.00
_cell.angle_gamma   90.00
#
_symmetry.space_group_name_H-M   'P 1'
#
loop_
_entity.id
_entity.type
_entity.pdbx_description
1 polymer ?
#
loop_
_entity_poly.entity_id
_entity_poly.type
_entity_poly.pdbx_seq_one_letter_code
_entity_poly.pdbx_strand_id
1 'polypeptide(L)'
;MFNNVNDFSSLMILINKFVLGDVVYYYFGVLGWVLFLFLCYRLPYCYSPFLFAVILVSVVFSCFISFFLSRVFDNVNLFFSSFIPVGTPIYICPLVCIAELISYIIRPVVLILRPFINISLGCFGAVALGNLSLISGWWCIVVFFLFFYEVFVALVHWFIVTSILAFSVDH
;
A
#
# COMPACT_ATOMS: atom_id res chain seq x y z
N MET A 1 5.55 50.61 2.66
CA MET A 1 5.91 50.07 3.99
C MET A 1 6.59 48.73 3.79
N PHE A 2 7.85 48.66 4.21
CA PHE A 2 8.81 47.54 4.21
C PHE A 2 8.37 46.18 3.65
N ASN A 3 8.59 45.97 2.35
CA ASN A 3 8.74 44.63 1.76
C ASN A 3 10.22 44.23 1.86
N ASN A 4 10.70 43.94 3.07
CA ASN A 4 11.91 43.13 3.23
C ASN A 4 11.46 41.68 3.12
N VAL A 5 11.43 41.18 1.89
CA VAL A 5 11.41 39.75 1.61
C VAL A 5 12.74 39.23 2.13
N ASN A 6 12.74 38.75 3.37
CA ASN A 6 13.89 38.09 3.97
C ASN A 6 14.26 36.91 3.08
N ASP A 7 15.47 36.90 2.53
CA ASP A 7 16.05 35.72 1.87
C ASP A 7 16.03 34.48 2.78
N PHE A 8 16.00 34.70 4.10
CA PHE A 8 15.77 33.63 5.08
C PHE A 8 14.37 33.03 5.02
N SER A 9 13.34 33.81 4.70
CA SER A 9 11.97 33.29 4.57
C SER A 9 11.80 32.47 3.29
N SER A 10 12.45 32.87 2.18
CA SER A 10 12.49 32.07 0.96
C SER A 10 13.35 30.81 1.12
N LEU A 11 14.49 30.90 1.81
CA LEU A 11 15.28 29.72 2.23
C LEU A 11 14.48 28.79 3.14
N MET A 12 13.74 29.33 4.13
CA MET A 12 12.91 28.51 5.01
C MET A 12 11.77 27.84 4.24
N ILE A 13 11.18 28.53 3.26
CA ILE A 13 10.15 27.95 2.37
C ILE A 13 10.77 26.89 1.44
N LEU A 14 12.00 27.08 0.97
CA LEU A 14 12.69 26.14 0.09
C LEU A 14 13.16 24.90 0.85
N ILE A 15 13.72 25.07 2.05
CA ILE A 15 14.05 24.00 3.00
C ILE A 15 12.77 23.25 3.38
N ASN A 16 11.67 23.95 3.67
CA ASN A 16 10.40 23.31 3.99
C ASN A 16 9.82 22.56 2.77
N LYS A 17 9.99 23.08 1.55
CA LYS A 17 9.64 22.37 0.30
C LYS A 17 10.55 21.17 0.01
N PHE A 18 11.83 21.25 0.38
CA PHE A 18 12.79 20.17 0.21
C PHE A 18 12.50 19.06 1.22
N VAL A 19 12.32 19.41 2.50
CA VAL A 19 11.97 18.49 3.59
C VAL A 19 10.57 17.88 3.40
N LEU A 20 9.56 18.65 3.00
CA LEU A 20 8.23 18.09 2.66
C LEU A 20 8.23 17.33 1.32
N GLY A 21 9.09 17.72 0.37
CA GLY A 21 9.31 16.97 -0.86
C GLY A 21 9.96 15.61 -0.59
N ASP A 22 10.94 15.57 0.33
CA ASP A 22 11.66 14.38 0.75
C ASP A 22 10.74 13.34 1.38
N VAL A 23 9.68 13.76 2.09
CA VAL A 23 8.68 12.84 2.63
C VAL A 23 7.99 12.06 1.51
N VAL A 24 7.56 12.74 0.43
CA VAL A 24 6.91 12.08 -0.72
C VAL A 24 7.90 11.18 -1.48
N TYR A 25 9.15 11.62 -1.68
CA TYR A 25 10.18 10.80 -2.32
C TYR A 25 10.59 9.60 -1.47
N TYR A 26 10.62 9.75 -0.14
CA TYR A 26 10.88 8.65 0.80
C TYR A 26 9.78 7.59 0.72
N TYR A 27 8.50 8.01 0.73
CA TYR A 27 7.39 7.07 0.55
C TYR A 27 7.42 6.39 -0.82
N PHE A 28 7.68 7.13 -1.90
CA PHE A 28 7.82 6.55 -3.23
C PHE A 28 9.00 5.56 -3.31
N GLY A 29 10.12 5.87 -2.65
CA GLY A 29 11.29 5.00 -2.57
C GLY A 29 11.02 3.71 -1.79
N VAL A 30 10.42 3.80 -0.60
CA VAL A 30 10.02 2.64 0.21
C VAL A 30 9.03 1.77 -0.58
N LEU A 31 8.05 2.40 -1.23
CA LEU A 31 7.07 1.70 -2.06
C LEU A 31 7.74 1.02 -3.27
N GLY A 32 8.62 1.70 -3.98
CA GLY A 32 9.39 1.12 -5.08
C GLY A 32 10.24 -0.08 -4.64
N TRP A 33 10.82 -0.02 -3.43
CA TRP A 33 11.62 -1.12 -2.88
C TRP A 33 10.77 -2.36 -2.56
N VAL A 34 9.55 -2.17 -2.04
CA VAL A 34 8.63 -3.28 -1.79
C VAL A 34 8.13 -3.90 -3.10
N LEU A 35 7.86 -3.10 -4.13
CA LEU A 35 7.56 -3.64 -5.47
C LEU A 35 8.72 -4.48 -6.00
N PHE A 36 9.96 -4.01 -5.83
CA PHE A 36 11.13 -4.77 -6.23
C PHE A 36 11.23 -6.11 -5.47
N LEU A 37 10.99 -6.10 -4.15
CA LEU A 37 10.91 -7.33 -3.35
C LEU A 37 9.83 -8.29 -3.87
N PHE A 38 8.64 -7.79 -4.24
CA PHE A 38 7.57 -8.63 -4.82
C PHE A 38 7.98 -9.30 -6.12
N LEU A 39 8.73 -8.60 -6.97
CA LEU A 39 9.27 -9.17 -8.20
C LEU A 39 10.38 -10.19 -7.92
N CYS A 40 11.26 -9.94 -6.96
CA CYS A 40 12.34 -10.86 -6.57
C CYS A 40 11.83 -12.15 -5.93
N TYR A 41 10.79 -12.08 -5.09
CA TYR A 41 10.18 -13.25 -4.45
C TYR A 41 9.55 -14.24 -5.45
N ARG A 42 9.42 -13.83 -6.71
CA ARG A 42 8.91 -14.65 -7.80
C ARG A 42 9.96 -15.52 -8.48
N LEU A 43 11.25 -15.27 -8.23
CA LEU A 43 12.29 -16.15 -8.74
C LEU A 43 12.17 -17.52 -8.05
N PRO A 44 12.26 -18.61 -8.82
CA PRO A 44 12.16 -19.95 -8.25
C PRO A 44 13.20 -20.14 -7.15
N TYR A 45 12.84 -20.86 -6.09
CA TYR A 45 13.65 -21.14 -4.89
C TYR A 45 13.89 -19.99 -3.90
N CYS A 46 13.46 -18.76 -4.19
CA CYS A 46 13.56 -17.64 -3.24
C CYS A 46 12.37 -17.52 -2.28
N TYR A 47 11.30 -18.30 -2.48
CA TYR A 47 10.06 -18.12 -1.73
C TYR A 47 10.11 -18.76 -0.33
N SER A 48 9.98 -17.92 0.70
CA SER A 48 9.65 -18.32 2.06
C SER A 48 8.40 -17.56 2.52
N PRO A 49 7.26 -18.25 2.74
CA PRO A 49 5.99 -17.59 3.06
C PRO A 49 6.05 -16.81 4.37
N PHE A 50 6.81 -17.30 5.36
CA PHE A 50 6.93 -16.65 6.67
C PHE A 50 7.73 -15.36 6.60
N LEU A 51 8.90 -15.37 5.95
CA LEU A 51 9.74 -14.18 5.78
C LEU A 51 9.01 -13.11 4.96
N PHE A 52 8.31 -13.55 3.91
CA PHE A 52 7.51 -12.66 3.09
C PHE A 52 6.40 -11.97 3.89
N ALA A 53 5.63 -12.73 4.69
CA ALA A 53 4.60 -12.16 5.54
C ALA A 53 5.16 -11.15 6.55
N VAL A 54 6.28 -11.47 7.20
CA VAL A 54 6.91 -10.61 8.20
C VAL A 54 7.39 -9.30 7.59
N ILE A 55 8.02 -9.34 6.40
CA ILE A 55 8.46 -8.13 5.67
C ILE A 55 7.26 -7.29 5.24
N LEU A 56 6.20 -7.93 4.74
CA LEU A 56 5.02 -7.24 4.25
C LEU A 56 4.29 -6.54 5.41
N VAL A 57 4.08 -7.26 6.52
CA VAL A 57 3.52 -6.68 7.73
C VAL A 57 4.41 -5.57 8.25
N SER A 58 5.72 -5.77 8.40
CA SER A 58 6.58 -4.75 9.00
C SER A 58 6.61 -3.44 8.20
N VAL A 59 6.76 -3.52 6.88
CA VAL A 59 6.87 -2.32 6.03
C VAL A 59 5.51 -1.65 5.83
N VAL A 60 4.48 -2.41 5.44
CA VAL A 60 3.15 -1.82 5.15
C VAL A 60 2.48 -1.32 6.43
N PHE A 61 2.61 -2.05 7.54
CA PHE A 61 2.06 -1.61 8.82
C PHE A 61 2.79 -0.36 9.34
N SER A 62 4.13 -0.32 9.28
CA SER A 62 4.89 0.88 9.68
C SER A 62 4.51 2.10 8.85
N CYS A 63 4.31 1.91 7.54
CA CYS A 63 3.85 2.97 6.64
C CYS A 63 2.43 3.45 7.00
N PHE A 64 1.51 2.53 7.31
CA PHE A 64 0.17 2.89 7.76
C PHE A 64 0.17 3.65 9.10
N ILE A 65 0.97 3.21 10.08
CA ILE A 65 1.06 3.87 11.39
C ILE A 65 1.60 5.28 11.24
N SER A 66 2.58 5.49 10.35
CA SER A 66 3.16 6.82 10.14
C SER A 66 2.15 7.79 9.53
N PHE A 67 1.33 7.38 8.56
CA PHE A 67 0.23 8.21 8.03
C PHE A 67 -0.89 8.44 9.04
N PHE A 68 -1.22 7.42 9.86
CA PHE A 68 -2.21 7.58 10.92
C PHE A 68 -1.76 8.60 11.96
N LEU A 69 -0.51 8.51 12.42
CA LEU A 69 0.03 9.43 13.41
C LEU A 69 0.14 10.86 12.88
N SER A 70 0.65 11.07 11.67
CA SER A 70 0.78 12.43 11.09
C SER A 70 -0.57 13.16 11.10
N ARG A 71 -1.64 12.46 10.75
CA ARG A 71 -2.99 13.02 10.67
C ARG A 71 -3.61 13.30 12.05
N VAL A 72 -3.42 12.42 13.03
CA VAL A 72 -3.90 12.63 14.40
C VAL A 72 -3.22 13.83 15.05
N PHE A 73 -1.94 14.05 14.76
CA PHE A 73 -1.19 15.19 15.30
C PHE A 73 -1.53 16.53 14.64
N ASP A 74 -1.91 16.54 13.36
CA ASP A 74 -2.25 17.80 12.67
C ASP A 74 -3.55 18.40 13.19
N ASN A 75 -4.69 17.68 13.12
CA ASN A 75 -5.97 18.19 13.60
C ASN A 75 -7.01 17.07 13.87
N VAL A 76 -7.27 16.81 15.16
CA VAL A 76 -8.27 15.81 15.60
C VAL A 76 -9.70 16.18 15.18
N ASN A 77 -10.04 17.48 15.15
CA ASN A 77 -11.39 17.92 14.77
C ASN A 77 -11.66 17.75 13.27
N LEU A 78 -10.66 18.03 12.42
CA LEU A 78 -10.76 17.82 10.98
C LEU A 78 -10.82 16.32 10.66
N PHE A 79 -10.09 15.48 11.41
CA PHE A 79 -10.13 14.03 11.31
C PHE A 79 -11.55 13.46 11.50
N PHE A 80 -12.27 13.88 12.55
CA PHE A 80 -13.63 13.41 12.75
C PHE A 80 -14.64 13.99 11.76
N SER A 81 -14.39 15.20 11.25
CA SER A 81 -15.27 15.83 10.25
C SER A 81 -15.17 15.16 8.87
N SER A 82 -14.01 14.61 8.52
CA SER A 82 -13.79 14.00 7.20
C SER A 82 -14.49 12.64 7.04
N PHE A 83 -14.88 11.99 8.15
CA PHE A 83 -15.66 10.75 8.12
C PHE A 83 -17.13 10.93 7.76
N ILE A 84 -17.63 12.17 7.72
CA ILE A 84 -19.04 12.47 7.47
C ILE A 84 -19.16 13.06 6.06
N PRO A 85 -19.71 12.33 5.08
CA PRO A 85 -19.95 12.87 3.75
C PRO A 85 -20.90 14.06 3.80
N VAL A 86 -20.59 15.11 3.04
CA VAL A 86 -21.49 16.27 2.92
C VAL A 86 -22.83 15.84 2.32
N GLY A 87 -23.92 16.12 3.02
CA GLY A 87 -25.28 15.80 2.57
C GLY A 87 -25.92 14.55 3.19
N THR A 88 -25.28 13.87 4.16
CA THR A 88 -25.95 12.78 4.90
C THR A 88 -27.04 13.33 5.82
N PRO A 89 -28.26 12.75 5.84
CA PRO A 89 -29.29 13.14 6.78
C PRO A 89 -28.84 12.87 8.24
N ILE A 90 -29.18 13.80 9.15
CA ILE A 90 -28.72 13.81 10.55
C ILE A 90 -29.02 12.49 11.28
N TYR A 91 -30.11 11.82 10.94
CA TYR A 91 -30.51 10.55 11.57
C TYR A 91 -29.55 9.39 11.27
N ILE A 92 -28.91 9.36 10.10
CA ILE A 92 -28.06 8.25 9.65
C ILE A 92 -26.56 8.56 9.86
N CYS A 93 -26.24 9.84 10.03
CA CYS A 93 -24.88 10.35 10.27
C CYS A 93 -24.06 9.57 11.33
N PRO A 94 -24.55 9.29 12.55
CA PRO A 94 -23.73 8.60 13.55
C PRO A 94 -23.40 7.16 13.16
N LEU A 95 -24.28 6.48 12.44
CA LEU A 95 -24.05 5.11 11.98
C LEU A 95 -23.02 5.07 10.85
N VAL A 96 -23.09 6.02 9.91
CA VAL A 96 -22.11 6.15 8.81
C VAL A 96 -20.72 6.49 9.34
N CYS A 97 -20.61 7.38 10.33
CA CYS A 97 -19.33 7.70 10.97
C CYS A 97 -18.67 6.46 11.61
N ILE A 98 -19.45 5.64 12.32
CA ILE A 98 -18.95 4.37 12.89
C ILE A 98 -18.54 3.39 11.79
N ALA A 99 -19.31 3.29 10.71
CA ALA A 99 -19.01 2.40 9.59
C ALA A 99 -17.72 2.81 8.86
N GLU A 100 -17.48 4.11 8.65
CA GLU A 100 -16.27 4.62 8.02
C GLU A 100 -15.04 4.41 8.93
N LEU A 101 -15.19 4.59 10.25
CA LEU A 101 -14.14 4.33 11.22
C LEU A 101 -13.73 2.85 11.24
N ILE A 102 -14.71 1.93 11.23
CA ILE A 102 -14.45 0.49 11.13
C ILE A 102 -13.77 0.16 9.80
N SER A 103 -14.26 0.71 8.70
CA SER A 103 -13.70 0.50 7.36
C SER A 103 -12.25 1.02 7.26
N TYR A 104 -11.95 2.13 7.92
CA TYR A 104 -10.61 2.70 8.02
C TYR A 104 -9.64 1.77 8.76
N ILE A 105 -10.07 1.14 9.85
CA ILE A 105 -9.26 0.17 10.62
C ILE A 105 -9.04 -1.13 9.84
N ILE A 106 -10.03 -1.61 9.09
CA ILE A 106 -9.93 -2.86 8.34
C ILE A 106 -9.04 -2.73 7.09
N ARG A 107 -9.04 -1.54 6.47
CA ARG A 107 -8.28 -1.21 5.24
C ARG A 107 -6.82 -1.69 5.25
N PRO A 108 -5.96 -1.38 6.25
CA PRO A 108 -4.57 -1.85 6.27
C PRO A 108 -4.44 -3.39 6.36
N VAL A 109 -5.31 -4.05 7.12
CA VAL A 109 -5.28 -5.51 7.27
C VAL A 109 -5.59 -6.19 5.93
N VAL A 110 -6.64 -5.72 5.25
CA VAL A 110 -7.02 -6.24 3.92
C VAL A 110 -5.93 -5.94 2.88
N LEU A 111 -5.25 -4.79 2.99
CA LEU A 111 -4.14 -4.42 2.13
C LEU A 111 -2.95 -5.39 2.24
N ILE A 112 -2.66 -5.90 3.45
CA ILE A 112 -1.56 -6.84 3.73
C ILE A 112 -1.93 -8.27 3.33
N LEU A 113 -3.17 -8.69 3.59
CA LEU A 113 -3.63 -10.05 3.30
C LEU A 113 -3.75 -10.34 1.80
N ARG A 114 -4.17 -9.36 1.00
CA ARG A 114 -4.38 -9.53 -0.44
C ARG A 114 -3.11 -9.94 -1.24
N PRO A 115 -1.96 -9.25 -1.13
CA PRO A 115 -0.72 -9.65 -1.79
C PRO A 115 -0.19 -10.97 -1.23
N PHE A 116 -0.31 -11.16 0.09
CA PHE A 116 0.12 -12.38 0.77
C PHE A 116 -0.56 -13.63 0.23
N ILE A 117 -1.90 -13.60 0.13
CA ILE A 117 -2.68 -14.74 -0.38
C ILE A 117 -2.39 -14.96 -1.87
N ASN A 118 -2.35 -13.90 -2.68
CA ASN A 118 -2.12 -14.04 -4.12
C ASN A 118 -0.75 -14.63 -4.45
N ILE A 119 0.32 -14.18 -3.77
CA ILE A 119 1.68 -14.65 -4.04
C ILE A 119 1.90 -16.06 -3.46
N SER A 120 1.35 -16.35 -2.28
CA SER A 120 1.45 -17.69 -1.68
C SER A 120 0.72 -18.75 -2.49
N LEU A 121 -0.56 -18.52 -2.84
CA LEU A 121 -1.34 -19.43 -3.67
C LEU A 121 -0.72 -19.58 -5.06
N GLY A 122 -0.16 -18.50 -5.61
CA GLY A 122 0.55 -18.55 -6.87
C GLY A 122 1.76 -19.49 -6.85
N CYS A 123 2.66 -19.33 -5.87
CA CYS A 123 3.82 -20.20 -5.72
C CYS A 123 3.43 -21.67 -5.48
N PHE A 124 2.44 -21.93 -4.62
CA PHE A 124 1.94 -23.29 -4.39
C PHE A 124 1.30 -23.89 -5.65
N GLY A 125 0.54 -23.08 -6.40
CA GLY A 125 -0.06 -23.47 -7.67
C GLY A 125 0.99 -23.79 -8.75
N ALA A 126 2.02 -22.96 -8.86
CA ALA A 126 3.13 -23.16 -9.80
C ALA A 126 3.93 -24.42 -9.47
N VAL A 127 4.18 -24.73 -8.20
CA VAL A 127 4.85 -25.99 -7.79
C VAL A 127 3.97 -27.21 -8.09
N ALA A 128 2.66 -27.14 -7.80
CA ALA A 128 1.74 -28.23 -8.09
C ALA A 128 1.64 -28.51 -9.60
N LEU A 129 1.48 -27.47 -10.41
CA LEU A 129 1.42 -27.57 -11.87
C LEU A 129 2.78 -27.95 -12.48
N GLY A 130 3.88 -27.49 -11.89
CA GLY A 130 5.23 -27.90 -12.24
C GLY A 130 5.41 -29.42 -12.11
N ASN A 131 4.97 -30.01 -11.00
CA ASN A 131 5.01 -31.47 -10.82
C ASN A 131 4.14 -32.22 -11.85
N LEU A 132 2.96 -31.69 -12.21
CA LEU A 132 2.10 -32.27 -13.24
C LEU A 132 2.71 -32.17 -14.65
N SER A 133 3.49 -31.13 -14.92
CA SER A 133 4.19 -30.95 -16.19
C SER A 133 5.29 -31.98 -16.44
N LEU A 134 5.85 -32.58 -15.39
CA LEU A 134 6.79 -33.71 -15.51
C LEU A 134 6.10 -34.99 -16.01
N ILE A 135 4.80 -35.14 -15.73
CA ILE A 135 4.01 -36.31 -16.15
C ILE A 135 3.51 -36.13 -17.58
N SER A 136 3.10 -34.91 -17.95
CA SER A 136 2.67 -34.62 -19.33
C SER A 136 3.06 -33.20 -19.76
N GLY A 137 3.72 -33.10 -20.91
CA GLY A 137 4.24 -31.83 -21.45
C GLY A 137 3.17 -30.78 -21.77
N TRP A 138 1.89 -31.17 -21.88
CA TRP A 138 0.77 -30.25 -22.08
C TRP A 138 0.62 -29.24 -20.95
N TRP A 139 0.90 -29.61 -19.69
CA TRP A 139 0.82 -28.69 -18.56
C TRP A 139 1.92 -27.62 -18.56
N CYS A 140 2.98 -27.79 -19.35
CA CYS A 140 4.03 -26.79 -19.49
C CYS A 140 3.50 -25.47 -20.07
N ILE A 141 2.53 -25.54 -20.99
CA ILE A 141 1.85 -24.37 -21.55
C ILE A 141 1.04 -23.63 -20.46
N VAL A 142 0.38 -24.38 -19.58
CA VAL A 142 -0.41 -23.83 -18.47
C VAL A 142 0.50 -23.10 -17.47
N VAL A 143 1.66 -23.67 -17.15
CA VAL A 143 2.67 -23.05 -16.27
C VAL A 143 3.17 -21.72 -16.86
N PHE A 144 3.39 -21.67 -18.18
CA PHE A 144 3.79 -20.44 -18.86
C PHE A 144 2.74 -19.33 -18.74
N PHE A 145 1.47 -19.62 -19.03
CA PHE A 145 0.39 -18.64 -18.88
C PHE A 145 0.18 -18.20 -17.44
N LEU A 146 0.29 -19.14 -16.50
CA LEU A 146 0.21 -18.84 -15.07
C LEU A 146 1.30 -17.85 -14.67
N PHE A 147 2.54 -18.00 -15.15
CA PHE A 147 3.61 -17.04 -14.89
C PHE A 147 3.25 -15.60 -15.31
N PHE A 148 2.70 -15.38 -16.50
CA PHE A 148 2.27 -14.02 -16.89
C PHE A 148 1.12 -13.51 -16.03
N TYR A 149 0.15 -14.37 -15.73
CA TYR A 149 -0.99 -14.02 -14.88
C TYR A 149 -0.55 -13.51 -13.52
N GLU A 150 0.34 -14.19 -12.80
CA GLU A 150 0.74 -13.69 -11.48
C GLU A 150 1.72 -12.50 -11.54
N VAL A 151 2.44 -12.25 -12.65
CA VAL A 151 3.21 -10.98 -12.81
C VAL A 151 2.20 -9.84 -12.83
N PHE A 152 1.17 -10.01 -13.65
CA PHE A 152 0.12 -9.02 -13.81
C PHE A 152 -0.62 -8.76 -12.49
N VAL A 153 -1.01 -9.83 -11.78
CA VAL A 153 -1.66 -9.71 -10.46
C VAL A 153 -0.77 -8.97 -9.46
N ALA A 154 0.54 -9.24 -9.42
CA ALA A 154 1.46 -8.55 -8.52
C ALA A 154 1.55 -7.04 -8.83
N LEU A 155 1.67 -6.66 -10.11
CA LEU A 155 1.74 -5.27 -10.54
C LEU A 155 0.44 -4.51 -10.26
N VAL A 156 -0.71 -5.07 -10.64
CA VAL A 156 -2.03 -4.46 -10.39
C VAL A 156 -2.26 -4.31 -8.89
N HIS A 157 -1.89 -5.32 -8.11
CA HIS A 157 -2.08 -5.26 -6.68
C HIS A 157 -1.20 -4.20 -6.02
N TRP A 158 0.07 -4.11 -6.43
CA TRP A 158 0.94 -3.04 -5.96
C TRP A 158 0.39 -1.66 -6.29
N PHE A 159 -0.12 -1.48 -7.51
CA PHE A 159 -0.78 -0.24 -7.91
C PHE A 159 -1.97 0.11 -6.99
N ILE A 160 -2.82 -0.86 -6.65
CA ILE A 160 -3.95 -0.67 -5.71
C ILE A 160 -3.46 -0.28 -4.31
N VAL A 161 -2.39 -0.90 -3.81
CA VAL A 161 -1.78 -0.55 -2.51
C VAL A 161 -1.35 0.91 -2.50
N THR A 162 -0.61 1.32 -3.53
CA THR A 162 -0.12 2.71 -3.64
C THR A 162 -1.24 3.72 -3.77
N SER A 163 -2.30 3.42 -4.53
CA SER A 163 -3.43 4.34 -4.72
C SER A 163 -4.30 4.46 -3.47
N ILE A 164 -4.50 3.36 -2.72
CA ILE A 164 -5.22 3.41 -1.45
C ILE A 164 -4.42 4.18 -0.40
N LEU A 165 -3.10 4.02 -0.36
CA LEU A 165 -2.23 4.81 0.51
C LEU A 165 -2.32 6.29 0.17
N ALA A 166 -2.23 6.64 -1.12
CA ALA A 166 -2.39 8.03 -1.58
C ALA A 166 -3.76 8.60 -1.18
N PHE A 167 -4.84 7.84 -1.38
CA PHE A 167 -6.18 8.25 -0.96
C PHE A 167 -6.31 8.43 0.56
N SER A 168 -5.58 7.65 1.37
CA SER A 168 -5.59 7.83 2.85
C SER A 168 -4.94 9.14 3.32
N VAL A 169 -4.12 9.77 2.47
CA VAL A 169 -3.57 11.11 2.76
C VAL A 169 -4.64 12.18 2.58
N ASP A 170 -5.50 12.04 1.56
CA ASP A 170 -6.49 13.07 1.18
C ASP A 170 -7.79 13.00 2.00
N HIS A 171 -8.11 11.87 2.66
CA HIS A 171 -9.42 11.60 3.26
C HIS A 171 -9.42 11.44 4.77
#